data_AF-A0AA39FSU9-F1
#
_entry.id   AF-A0AA39FSU9-F1
#
_cell.length_a   1.000
_cell.length_b   1.000
_cell.length_c   1.000
_cell.angle_alpha   90.00
_cell.angle_beta   90.00
_cell.angle_gamma   90.00
#
_symmetry.space_group_name_H-M   'P 1'
#
loop_
_entity.id
_entity.type
_entity.pdbx_description
1 polymer ?
#
loop_
_entity_poly.entity_id
_entity_poly.type
_entity_poly.pdbx_seq_one_letter_code
_entity_poly.pdbx_strand_id
1 'polypeptide(L)'
;MGSGMIRNDIWSPGIRRVLPAEEENEEDETFLERLIGLTEMLPEDFRNFGYNFGKFLSSKFKSLYNLSCLATWTLFSSSAILFAPMIIEVERSHVQESQRNQQKQVLLGPNATMTHMAGPGMAIAPSIQR
;
A
#
# COMPACT_ATOMS: atom_id res chain seq x y z
N MET A 1 62.41 -76.88 -2.04
CA MET A 1 61.63 -75.92 -2.85
C MET A 1 61.06 -74.89 -1.89
N GLY A 2 61.75 -73.76 -1.75
CA GLY A 2 61.39 -72.70 -0.80
C GLY A 2 60.17 -71.94 -1.31
N SER A 3 59.11 -71.91 -0.52
CA SER A 3 57.91 -71.13 -0.79
C SER A 3 58.23 -69.65 -0.57
N GLY A 4 58.55 -68.95 -1.64
CA GLY A 4 58.78 -67.51 -1.64
C GLY A 4 57.46 -66.78 -1.43
N MET A 5 57.16 -66.46 -0.18
CA MET A 5 56.01 -65.62 0.19
C MET A 5 56.54 -64.35 0.87
N ILE A 6 56.95 -63.38 0.04
CA ILE A 6 57.15 -61.99 0.46
C ILE A 6 56.37 -61.15 -0.56
N ARG A 7 55.11 -60.88 -0.22
CA ARG A 7 54.27 -59.89 -0.90
C ARG A 7 54.79 -58.51 -0.47
N ASN A 8 55.46 -57.80 -1.36
CA ASN A 8 55.87 -56.42 -1.13
C ASN A 8 54.68 -55.51 -1.43
N ASP A 9 53.73 -55.45 -0.49
CA ASP A 9 52.61 -54.51 -0.52
C ASP A 9 53.01 -53.26 0.28
N ILE A 10 54.18 -52.69 -0.02
CA ILE A 10 54.68 -51.49 0.66
C ILE A 10 54.95 -50.41 -0.39
N TRP A 11 53.92 -49.57 -0.51
CA TRP A 11 54.00 -48.14 -0.76
C TRP A 11 54.59 -47.70 -2.10
N SER A 12 53.70 -47.52 -3.09
CA SER A 12 53.89 -46.50 -4.11
C SER A 12 52.95 -45.34 -3.79
N PRO A 13 53.42 -44.19 -3.25
CA PRO A 13 52.64 -42.97 -3.07
C PRO A 13 52.60 -42.21 -4.40
N GLY A 14 52.22 -42.90 -5.46
CA GLY A 14 52.15 -42.35 -6.79
C GLY A 14 50.73 -41.95 -7.08
N ILE A 15 50.35 -40.74 -6.66
CA ILE A 15 49.33 -39.92 -7.31
C ILE A 15 48.09 -40.75 -7.66
N ARG A 16 47.23 -41.01 -6.65
CA ARG A 16 45.79 -41.14 -6.93
C ARG A 16 45.48 -39.83 -7.64
N ARG A 17 45.45 -39.91 -8.98
CA ARG A 17 45.02 -38.87 -9.88
C ARG A 17 43.89 -38.16 -9.17
N VAL A 18 44.10 -36.87 -8.93
CA VAL A 18 43.02 -35.89 -8.85
C VAL A 18 41.98 -36.44 -9.81
N LEU A 19 40.91 -37.00 -9.22
CA LEU A 19 39.71 -37.27 -9.98
C LEU A 19 39.45 -35.97 -10.75
N PRO A 20 38.91 -36.01 -11.97
CA PRO A 20 38.41 -34.77 -12.55
C PRO A 20 37.68 -34.05 -11.43
N ALA A 21 37.85 -32.73 -11.33
CA ALA A 21 36.96 -31.94 -10.52
C ALA A 21 35.56 -32.22 -11.07
N GLU A 22 34.94 -33.32 -10.64
CA GLU A 22 33.53 -33.42 -10.38
C GLU A 22 33.40 -32.27 -9.40
N GLU A 23 33.06 -31.13 -9.97
CA GLU A 23 32.66 -29.95 -9.25
C GLU A 23 31.79 -30.48 -8.14
N GLU A 24 32.31 -30.41 -6.92
CA GLU A 24 31.52 -30.40 -5.73
C GLU A 24 30.62 -29.18 -5.91
N ASN A 25 29.54 -29.36 -6.67
CA ASN A 25 28.27 -28.69 -6.45
C ASN A 25 27.84 -29.17 -5.06
N GLU A 26 28.56 -28.73 -4.03
CA GLU A 26 27.96 -28.32 -2.79
C GLU A 26 26.95 -27.25 -3.21
N GLU A 27 25.77 -27.70 -3.64
CA GLU A 27 24.61 -26.84 -3.75
C GLU A 27 24.40 -26.32 -2.33
N ASP A 28 24.85 -25.08 -2.08
CA ASP A 28 24.64 -24.39 -0.82
C ASP A 28 23.15 -24.52 -0.46
N GLU A 29 22.85 -25.31 0.59
CA GLU A 29 21.48 -25.56 1.02
C GLU A 29 20.69 -24.24 1.02
N THR A 30 19.65 -24.17 0.20
CA THR A 30 18.91 -22.91 0.09
C THR A 30 18.24 -22.59 1.42
N PHE A 31 18.04 -21.31 1.72
CA PHE A 31 17.31 -20.90 2.94
C PHE A 31 15.93 -21.58 3.04
N LEU A 32 15.31 -21.91 1.90
CA LEU A 32 14.06 -22.68 1.84
C LEU A 32 14.23 -24.14 2.27
N GLU A 33 15.32 -24.81 1.90
CA GLU A 33 15.62 -26.17 2.37
C GLU A 33 15.89 -26.19 3.88
N ARG A 34 16.56 -25.16 4.41
CA ARG A 34 16.74 -25.05 5.87
C ARG A 34 15.41 -24.82 6.58
N LEU A 35 14.55 -23.97 6.02
CA LEU A 35 13.20 -23.75 6.54
C LEU A 35 12.32 -24.99 6.44
N ILE A 36 12.38 -25.72 5.32
CA ILE A 36 11.62 -26.96 5.14
C ILE A 36 12.06 -28.00 6.16
N GLY A 37 13.37 -28.18 6.35
CA GLY A 37 13.95 -29.08 7.35
C GLY A 37 13.56 -28.68 8.78
N LEU A 38 13.55 -27.39 9.11
CA LEU A 38 13.03 -26.92 10.41
C LEU A 38 11.54 -27.23 10.58
N THR A 39 10.73 -27.07 9.52
CA THR A 39 9.30 -27.43 9.57
C THR A 39 9.04 -28.93 9.63
N GLU A 40 10.01 -29.76 9.27
CA GLU A 40 9.95 -31.22 9.47
C GLU A 40 10.23 -31.64 10.91
N MET A 41 10.94 -30.81 11.69
CA MET A 41 11.16 -31.04 13.13
C MET A 41 9.97 -30.58 14.00
N LEU A 42 8.96 -29.92 13.42
CA LEU A 42 7.78 -29.45 14.15
C LEU A 42 6.72 -30.56 14.31
N PRO A 43 5.95 -30.56 15.42
CA PRO A 43 4.82 -31.46 15.61
C PRO A 43 3.78 -31.33 14.50
N GLU A 44 3.17 -32.46 14.13
CA GLU A 44 2.19 -32.56 13.05
C GLU A 44 0.99 -31.63 13.25
N ASP A 45 0.58 -31.42 14.51
CA ASP A 45 -0.48 -30.49 14.90
C ASP A 45 -0.19 -29.05 14.48
N PHE A 46 1.06 -28.60 14.60
CA PHE A 46 1.45 -27.22 14.28
C PHE A 46 1.52 -27.00 12.77
N ARG A 47 1.98 -28.00 12.02
CA ARG A 47 2.02 -27.99 10.56
C ARG A 47 0.60 -28.02 9.97
N ASN A 48 -0.29 -28.83 10.54
CA ASN A 48 -1.71 -28.85 10.18
C ASN A 48 -2.41 -27.54 10.53
N PHE A 49 -2.12 -26.96 11.69
CA PHE A 49 -2.65 -25.65 12.07
C PHE A 49 -2.19 -24.56 11.08
N GLY A 50 -0.90 -24.49 10.75
CA GLY A 50 -0.38 -23.54 9.76
C GLY A 50 -1.02 -23.69 8.39
N TYR A 51 -1.19 -24.94 7.92
CA TYR A 51 -1.87 -25.23 6.65
C TYR A 51 -3.34 -24.81 6.66
N ASN A 52 -4.08 -25.16 7.72
CA ASN A 52 -5.48 -24.80 7.88
C ASN A 52 -5.66 -23.29 8.04
N PHE A 53 -4.75 -22.63 8.77
CA PHE A 53 -4.73 -21.19 8.93
C PHE A 53 -4.44 -20.49 7.60
N GLY A 54 -3.48 -20.96 6.81
CA GLY A 54 -3.19 -20.43 5.48
C GLY A 54 -4.38 -20.57 4.52
N LYS A 55 -5.06 -21.72 4.54
CA LYS A 55 -6.29 -21.95 3.76
C LYS A 55 -7.44 -21.06 4.23
N PHE A 56 -7.64 -20.97 5.54
CA PHE A 56 -8.65 -20.12 6.14
C PHE A 56 -8.40 -18.66 5.77
N LEU A 57 -7.17 -18.17 5.93
CA LEU A 57 -6.78 -16.81 5.63
C LEU A 57 -6.98 -16.50 4.13
N SER A 58 -6.56 -17.38 3.23
CA SER A 58 -6.80 -17.22 1.79
C SER A 58 -8.30 -17.15 1.45
N SER A 59 -9.11 -18.00 2.06
CA SER A 59 -10.57 -17.99 1.90
C SER A 59 -11.19 -16.70 2.46
N LYS A 60 -10.73 -16.26 3.64
CA LYS A 60 -11.19 -15.04 4.30
C LYS A 60 -10.79 -13.78 3.55
N PHE A 61 -9.59 -13.69 3.00
CA PHE A 61 -9.20 -12.57 2.15
C PHE A 61 -10.12 -12.44 0.94
N LYS A 62 -10.43 -13.55 0.28
CA LYS A 62 -11.38 -13.54 -0.84
C LYS A 62 -12.78 -13.10 -0.40
N SER A 63 -13.23 -13.55 0.77
CA SER A 63 -14.52 -13.12 1.34
C SER A 63 -14.53 -11.65 1.76
N LEU A 64 -13.45 -11.16 2.39
CA LEU A 64 -13.31 -9.78 2.85
C LEU A 64 -13.22 -8.82 1.68
N TYR A 65 -12.55 -9.20 0.59
CA TYR A 65 -12.53 -8.41 -0.64
C TYR A 65 -13.93 -8.26 -1.27
N ASN A 66 -14.69 -9.35 -1.34
CA ASN A 66 -16.06 -9.28 -1.83
C ASN A 66 -16.97 -8.47 -0.89
N LEU A 67 -16.83 -8.68 0.42
CA LEU A 67 -17.57 -7.92 1.42
C LEU A 67 -17.22 -6.44 1.35
N SER A 68 -15.95 -6.07 1.24
CA SER A 68 -15.54 -4.67 1.16
C SER A 68 -16.05 -4.01 -0.11
N CYS A 69 -16.03 -4.72 -1.25
CA CYS A 69 -16.58 -4.23 -2.50
C CYS A 69 -18.09 -3.97 -2.39
N LEU A 70 -18.85 -4.92 -1.82
CA LEU A 70 -20.28 -4.77 -1.57
C LEU A 70 -20.59 -3.69 -0.54
N ALA A 71 -19.85 -3.65 0.57
CA ALA A 71 -20.01 -2.65 1.61
C ALA A 71 -19.72 -1.25 1.08
N THR A 72 -18.66 -1.09 0.28
CA THR A 72 -18.34 0.19 -0.37
C THR A 72 -19.46 0.60 -1.31
N TRP A 73 -19.98 -0.34 -2.11
CA TRP A 73 -21.10 -0.08 -3.01
C TRP A 73 -22.37 0.35 -2.27
N THR A 74 -22.73 -0.36 -1.20
CA THR A 74 -23.90 -0.05 -0.36
C THR A 74 -23.71 1.28 0.36
N LEU A 75 -22.57 1.50 1.01
CA LEU A 75 -22.28 2.76 1.71
C LEU A 75 -22.29 3.93 0.73
N PHE A 76 -21.67 3.80 -0.44
CA PHE A 76 -21.64 4.85 -1.45
C PHE A 76 -23.05 5.16 -1.97
N SER A 77 -23.82 4.13 -2.31
CA SER A 77 -25.18 4.28 -2.82
C SER A 77 -26.13 4.86 -1.78
N SER A 78 -26.08 4.37 -0.54
CA SER A 78 -26.87 4.90 0.58
C SER A 78 -26.51 6.35 0.90
N SER A 79 -25.21 6.64 0.96
CA SER A 79 -24.67 7.98 1.20
C SER A 79 -25.10 8.98 0.13
N ALA A 80 -25.04 8.60 -1.15
CA ALA A 80 -25.46 9.45 -2.27
C ALA A 80 -26.93 9.88 -2.18
N ILE A 81 -27.84 8.96 -1.81
CA ILE A 81 -29.28 9.27 -1.70
C ILE A 81 -29.56 10.19 -0.50
N LEU A 82 -28.82 10.03 0.60
CA LEU A 82 -28.95 10.87 1.80
C LEU A 82 -28.40 12.29 1.58
N PHE A 83 -27.34 12.42 0.79
CA PHE A 83 -26.72 13.73 0.56
C PHE A 83 -27.51 14.63 -0.39
N ALA A 84 -28.34 14.09 -1.27
CA ALA A 84 -29.16 14.88 -2.19
C ALA A 84 -30.02 15.96 -1.48
N PRO A 85 -30.85 15.64 -0.46
CA PRO A 85 -31.59 16.67 0.28
C PRO A 85 -30.70 17.56 1.14
N MET A 86 -29.64 16.99 1.74
CA MET A 86 -28.72 17.74 2.61
C MET A 86 -27.98 18.85 1.84
N ILE A 87 -27.49 18.55 0.63
CA ILE A 87 -26.79 19.52 -0.20
C ILE A 87 -27.71 20.71 -0.55
N ILE A 88 -28.97 20.46 -0.90
CA ILE A 88 -29.92 21.52 -1.26
C ILE A 88 -30.19 22.46 -0.07
N GLU A 89 -30.26 21.92 1.14
CA GLU A 89 -30.44 22.72 2.35
C GLU A 89 -29.19 23.58 2.64
N VAL A 90 -27.99 23.03 2.43
CA VAL A 90 -26.72 23.77 2.58
C VAL A 90 -26.52 24.81 1.47
N GLU A 91 -26.99 24.55 0.25
CA GLU A 91 -26.94 25.53 -0.84
C GLU A 91 -27.89 26.71 -0.58
N ARG A 92 -29.06 26.47 0.01
CA ARG A 92 -30.00 27.53 0.38
C ARG A 92 -29.37 28.53 1.38
N SER A 93 -28.61 28.05 2.36
CA SER A 93 -27.91 28.94 3.30
C SER A 93 -26.83 29.77 2.61
N HIS A 94 -26.05 29.17 1.71
CA HIS A 94 -25.02 29.90 0.97
C HIS A 94 -25.60 30.91 -0.03
N VAL A 95 -26.69 30.56 -0.72
CA VAL A 95 -27.35 31.47 -1.67
C VAL A 95 -27.92 32.67 -0.93
N GLN A 96 -28.53 32.49 0.23
CA GLN A 96 -29.12 33.60 0.99
C GLN A 96 -28.06 34.59 1.50
N GLU A 97 -26.89 34.11 1.95
CA GLU A 97 -25.79 34.97 2.37
C GLU A 97 -25.13 35.70 1.20
N SER A 98 -24.92 35.02 0.07
CA SER A 98 -24.36 35.63 -1.15
C SER A 98 -25.27 36.72 -1.69
N GLN A 99 -26.58 36.47 -1.73
CA GLN A 99 -27.58 37.46 -2.15
C GLN A 99 -27.62 38.67 -1.19
N ARG A 100 -27.54 38.45 0.14
CA ARG A 100 -27.42 39.54 1.12
C ARG A 100 -26.16 40.37 0.91
N ASN A 101 -25.04 39.75 0.59
CA ASN A 101 -23.78 40.46 0.34
C ASN A 101 -23.82 41.23 -0.98
N GLN A 102 -24.44 40.68 -2.03
CA GLN A 102 -24.66 41.38 -3.29
C GLN A 102 -25.64 42.55 -3.13
N GLN A 103 -26.74 42.37 -2.39
CA GLN A 103 -27.66 43.47 -2.09
C GLN A 103 -26.96 44.58 -1.32
N LYS A 104 -26.11 44.25 -0.34
CA LYS A 104 -25.29 45.25 0.36
C LYS A 104 -24.34 45.97 -0.59
N GLN A 105 -23.67 45.28 -1.52
CA GLN A 105 -22.76 45.90 -2.49
C GLN A 105 -23.46 46.74 -3.57
N VAL A 106 -24.66 46.35 -4.01
CA VAL A 106 -25.45 47.10 -5.00
C VAL A 106 -26.15 48.31 -4.37
N LEU A 107 -26.67 48.16 -3.15
CA LEU A 107 -27.34 49.26 -2.43
C LEU A 107 -26.35 50.30 -1.89
N LEU A 108 -25.11 49.89 -1.62
CA LEU A 108 -24.02 50.78 -1.25
C LEU A 108 -23.23 51.26 -2.48
N GLY A 109 -23.41 50.63 -3.64
CA GLY A 109 -22.62 50.85 -4.84
C GLY A 109 -21.12 50.63 -4.62
N PRO A 110 -20.32 50.53 -5.69
CA PRO A 110 -18.86 50.57 -5.60
C PRO A 110 -18.28 51.83 -4.91
N ASN A 111 -19.12 52.81 -4.58
CA ASN A 111 -18.73 54.12 -4.06
C ASN A 111 -18.96 54.33 -2.55
N ALA A 112 -19.74 53.52 -1.82
CA ALA A 112 -19.92 53.77 -0.39
C ALA A 112 -18.70 53.38 0.46
N THR A 113 -17.94 52.36 0.07
CA THR A 113 -16.66 52.04 0.72
C THR A 113 -15.60 53.11 0.43
N MET A 114 -15.67 53.79 -0.72
CA MET A 114 -14.83 54.97 -0.98
C MET A 114 -15.35 56.22 -0.26
N THR A 115 -16.66 56.36 -0.02
CA THR A 115 -17.24 57.51 0.72
C THR A 115 -16.89 57.47 2.21
N HIS A 116 -16.65 56.30 2.80
CA HIS A 116 -16.15 56.21 4.18
C HIS A 116 -14.63 56.47 4.31
N MET A 117 -13.85 56.37 3.24
CA MET A 117 -12.43 56.78 3.23
C MET A 117 -12.20 58.20 2.68
N ALA A 118 -13.15 58.74 1.91
CA ALA A 118 -13.14 60.11 1.41
C ALA A 118 -14.16 60.94 2.19
N GLY A 119 -13.73 61.45 3.33
CA GLY A 119 -14.42 62.59 3.95
C GLY A 119 -14.62 63.73 2.93
N PRO A 120 -15.63 64.59 3.12
CA PRO A 120 -16.01 65.61 2.15
C PRO A 120 -14.85 66.61 1.97
N GLY A 121 -14.03 66.42 0.93
CA GLY A 121 -12.92 67.34 0.68
C GLY A 121 -11.85 66.96 -0.34
N MET A 122 -11.78 65.76 -0.92
CA MET A 122 -10.68 65.41 -1.84
C MET A 122 -11.19 64.78 -3.13
N ALA A 123 -11.24 65.58 -4.19
CA ALA A 123 -11.35 65.11 -5.56
C ALA A 123 -10.07 64.33 -5.92
N ILE A 124 -10.21 63.04 -6.22
CA ILE A 124 -9.13 62.24 -6.84
C ILE A 124 -9.53 62.01 -8.29
N ALA A 125 -8.77 62.62 -9.20
CA ALA A 125 -8.91 62.47 -10.64
C ALA A 125 -8.65 61.01 -11.08
N PRO A 126 -9.24 60.56 -12.20
CA PRO A 126 -9.04 59.18 -12.67
C PRO A 126 -7.66 59.05 -13.31
N SER A 127 -6.85 58.10 -12.84
CA SER A 127 -5.63 57.68 -13.53
C SER A 127 -5.95 56.57 -14.53
N ILE A 128 -5.82 56.92 -15.81
CA ILE A 128 -5.78 55.98 -16.95
C ILE A 128 -4.60 55.02 -16.75
N GLN A 129 -4.85 53.71 -16.77
CA GLN A 129 -3.79 52.73 -17.01
C GLN A 129 -4.12 51.86 -18.22
N ARG A 130 -3.04 51.69 -18.99
CA ARG A 130 -2.88 51.12 -20.32
C ARG A 130 -2.68 49.60 -20.24
#